data_AF-A0A2A5M147-F1
#
_entry.id   AF-A0A2A5M147-F1
#
_cell.length_a   1.000
_cell.length_b   1.000
_cell.length_c   1.000
_cell.angle_alpha   90.00
_cell.angle_beta   90.00
_cell.angle_gamma   90.00
#
_symmetry.space_group_name_H-M   'P 1'
#
loop_
_entity.id
_entity.type
_entity.pdbx_description
1 polymer ?
#
loop_
_entity_poly.entity_id
_entity_poly.type
_entity_poly.pdbx_seq_one_letter_code
_entity_poly.pdbx_strand_id
1 'polypeptide(L)'
;MSARLTAQQVSKALFDADPMNTCCRENDCFDEYDYVAEAVTERLAEGLSLDQALVEEISKWFFDGAHFDVSRLTLAFKLLREEW
;
A
#
# COMPACT_ATOMS: atom_id res chain seq x y z
N MET A 1 -14.97 12.69 -8.00
CA MET A 1 -13.64 13.29 -8.21
C MET A 1 -12.63 12.21 -7.82
N SER A 2 -11.94 11.59 -8.78
CA SER A 2 -10.89 10.61 -8.45
C SER A 2 -9.69 11.39 -7.93
N ALA A 3 -9.61 11.57 -6.61
CA ALA A 3 -8.41 12.08 -5.98
C ALA A 3 -7.28 11.11 -6.34
N ARG A 4 -6.27 11.59 -7.06
CA ARG A 4 -5.06 10.81 -7.33
C ARG A 4 -4.32 10.70 -6.00
N LEU A 5 -4.34 9.50 -5.41
CA LEU A 5 -3.54 9.21 -4.22
C LEU A 5 -2.06 9.39 -4.57
N THR A 6 -1.32 10.06 -3.69
CA THR A 6 0.13 10.22 -3.82
C THR A 6 0.85 9.05 -3.17
N ALA A 7 2.11 8.83 -3.56
CA ALA A 7 2.94 7.76 -2.98
C ALA A 7 3.07 7.95 -1.45
N GLN A 8 3.21 9.19 -0.98
CA GLN A 8 3.23 9.47 0.46
C GLN A 8 1.93 9.07 1.18
N GLN A 9 0.76 9.27 0.57
CA GLN A 9 -0.51 8.85 1.18
C GLN A 9 -0.63 7.34 1.25
N VAL A 10 -0.21 6.64 0.18
CA VAL A 10 -0.19 5.18 0.13
C VAL A 10 0.81 4.61 1.14
N SER A 11 2.02 5.15 1.18
CA SER A 11 3.08 4.74 2.12
C SER A 11 2.64 4.95 3.57
N LYS A 12 2.08 6.12 3.89
CA LYS A 12 1.54 6.41 5.23
C LYS A 12 0.42 5.44 5.63
N ALA A 13 -0.53 5.16 4.73
CA ALA A 13 -1.61 4.24 5.04
C ALA A 13 -1.12 2.79 5.22
N LEU A 14 -0.11 2.38 4.45
CA LEU A 14 0.54 1.08 4.61
C LEU A 14 1.32 0.99 5.93
N PHE A 15 2.03 2.05 6.30
CA PHE A 15 2.73 2.16 7.58
C PHE A 15 1.77 2.12 8.78
N ASP A 16 0.68 2.90 8.74
CA ASP A 16 -0.33 2.95 9.79
C ASP A 16 -1.09 1.62 9.92
N ALA A 17 -1.35 0.95 8.80
CA ALA A 17 -2.01 -0.35 8.77
C ALA A 17 -1.08 -1.52 9.15
N ASP A 18 0.23 -1.36 8.96
CA ASP A 18 1.28 -2.37 9.10
C ASP A 18 0.81 -3.79 8.68
N PRO A 19 0.36 -3.97 7.43
CA PRO A 19 -0.30 -5.21 7.01
C PRO A 19 0.66 -6.41 7.06
N MET A 20 1.97 -6.15 6.90
CA MET A 20 2.99 -7.18 6.96
C MET A 20 3.54 -7.41 8.37
N ASN A 21 3.14 -6.58 9.34
CA ASN A 21 3.60 -6.64 10.72
C ASN A 21 5.13 -6.58 10.77
N THR A 22 5.71 -5.59 10.08
CA THR A 22 7.17 -5.40 9.99
C THR A 22 7.76 -4.92 11.32
N CYS A 23 6.92 -4.65 12.33
CA CYS A 23 7.31 -4.10 13.64
C CYS A 23 7.99 -2.72 13.53
N CYS A 24 7.81 -2.01 12.42
CA CYS A 24 8.56 -0.78 12.11
C CYS A 24 8.12 0.46 12.88
N ARG A 25 7.07 0.38 13.69
CA ARG A 25 6.57 1.51 14.49
C ARG A 25 7.59 2.01 15.54
N GLU A 26 8.60 1.22 15.88
CA GLU A 26 9.62 1.58 16.89
C GLU A 26 10.85 2.32 16.33
N ASN A 27 11.07 2.34 15.00
CA ASN A 27 12.28 2.92 14.40
C ASN A 27 12.05 4.18 13.54
N ASP A 28 10.82 4.69 13.40
CA ASP A 28 10.49 5.86 12.55
C ASP A 28 11.01 5.75 11.10
N CYS A 29 11.23 4.52 10.61
CA CYS A 29 11.65 4.24 9.23
C CYS A 29 10.39 4.08 8.37
N PHE A 30 9.97 5.18 7.74
CA PHE A 30 8.82 5.22 6.84
C PHE A 30 9.16 4.81 5.39
N ASP A 31 10.43 4.56 5.08
CA ASP A 31 10.95 4.39 3.72
C ASP A 31 10.75 2.98 3.13
N GLU A 32 10.36 1.98 3.94
CA GLU A 32 10.18 0.61 3.45
C GLU A 32 8.97 0.46 2.51
N TYR A 33 7.91 1.25 2.75
CA TYR A 33 6.72 1.24 1.90
C TYR A 33 6.76 2.30 0.79
N ASP A 34 7.77 3.18 0.75
CA ASP A 34 7.85 4.23 -0.26
C ASP A 34 8.00 3.65 -1.67
N TYR A 35 8.85 2.63 -1.85
CA TYR A 35 8.99 1.95 -3.14
C TYR A 35 7.71 1.22 -3.57
N VAL A 36 7.03 0.58 -2.61
CA VAL A 36 5.73 -0.07 -2.87
C VAL A 36 4.69 0.99 -3.25
N ALA A 37 4.69 2.12 -2.56
CA ALA A 37 3.75 3.19 -2.76
C ALA A 37 3.96 3.91 -4.10
N GLU A 38 5.20 4.17 -4.49
CA GLU A 38 5.54 4.68 -5.82
C GLU A 38 4.98 3.75 -6.90
N ALA A 39 5.28 2.45 -6.82
CA ALA A 39 4.79 1.46 -7.78
C ALA A 39 3.24 1.36 -7.80
N VAL A 40 2.59 1.46 -6.64
CA VAL A 40 1.12 1.53 -6.56
C VAL A 40 0.61 2.78 -7.28
N THR A 41 1.23 3.94 -7.11
CA THR A 41 0.80 5.17 -7.80
C THR A 41 1.04 5.14 -9.30
N GLU A 42 2.11 4.49 -9.77
CA GLU A 42 2.34 4.25 -11.20
C GLU A 42 1.21 3.41 -11.79
N ARG A 43 0.83 2.31 -11.13
CA ARG A 43 -0.30 1.47 -11.57
C ARG A 43 -1.65 2.18 -11.54
N LEU A 44 -1.88 3.02 -10.53
CA LEU A 44 -3.06 3.88 -10.48
C LEU A 44 -3.08 4.85 -11.68
N ALA A 45 -1.92 5.37 -12.09
CA ALA A 45 -1.80 6.23 -13.27
C ALA A 45 -2.03 5.48 -14.58
N GLU A 46 -1.68 4.20 -14.64
CA GLU A 46 -1.99 3.28 -15.75
C GLU A 46 -3.47 2.87 -15.83
N GLY A 47 -4.27 3.21 -14.82
CA GLY A 47 -5.71 2.98 -14.78
C GLY A 47 -6.14 1.73 -14.01
N LEU A 48 -5.23 1.09 -13.28
CA LEU A 48 -5.60 0.03 -12.34
C LEU A 48 -6.40 0.61 -11.16
N SER A 49 -7.24 -0.24 -10.56
CA SER A 49 -7.89 0.11 -9.31
C SER A 49 -6.91 0.05 -8.14
N LEU A 50 -7.20 0.80 -7.08
CA LEU A 50 -6.41 0.80 -5.84
C LEU A 50 -6.23 -0.61 -5.28
N ASP A 51 -7.31 -1.40 -5.28
CA ASP A 51 -7.30 -2.79 -4.82
C ASP A 51 -6.32 -3.66 -5.60
N GLN A 52 -6.34 -3.57 -6.94
CA GLN A 52 -5.43 -4.33 -7.79
C GLN A 52 -3.98 -3.87 -7.62
N ALA A 53 -3.74 -2.56 -7.63
CA ALA A 53 -2.40 -2.00 -7.51
C ALA A 53 -1.74 -2.42 -6.18
N LEU A 54 -2.46 -2.29 -5.06
CA LEU A 54 -1.96 -2.68 -3.74
C LEU A 54 -1.73 -4.18 -3.61
N VAL A 55 -2.67 -5.01 -4.06
CA VAL A 55 -2.52 -6.47 -3.99
C VAL A 55 -1.32 -6.92 -4.83
N GLU A 56 -1.18 -6.39 -6.03
CA GLU A 56 -0.12 -6.82 -6.94
C GLU A 56 1.26 -6.39 -6.44
N GLU A 57 1.42 -5.15 -5.99
CA GLU A 57 2.72 -4.68 -5.48
C GLU A 57 3.08 -5.32 -4.14
N ILE A 58 2.13 -5.48 -3.22
CA ILE A 58 2.41 -6.19 -1.95
C ILE A 58 2.77 -7.65 -2.23
N SER A 59 2.05 -8.33 -3.13
CA SER A 59 2.39 -9.69 -3.54
C SER A 59 3.79 -9.76 -4.13
N LYS A 60 4.13 -8.84 -5.04
CA LYS A 60 5.43 -8.79 -5.71
C LYS A 60 6.58 -8.52 -4.74
N TRP A 61 6.45 -7.54 -3.85
CA TRP A 61 7.52 -7.12 -2.95
C TRP A 61 7.71 -8.04 -1.73
N PHE A 62 6.62 -8.57 -1.16
CA PHE A 62 6.68 -9.37 0.08
C PHE A 62 6.53 -10.88 -0.14
N PHE A 63 5.94 -11.30 -1.27
CA PHE A 63 5.60 -12.70 -1.53
C PHE A 63 6.16 -13.21 -2.85
N ASP A 64 7.06 -12.47 -3.52
CA ASP A 64 7.63 -12.84 -4.84
C ASP A 64 6.54 -13.12 -5.90
N GLY A 65 5.44 -12.37 -5.84
CA GLY A 65 4.27 -12.55 -6.72
C GLY A 65 3.36 -13.71 -6.32
N ALA A 66 3.58 -14.35 -5.17
CA ALA A 66 2.70 -15.39 -4.66
C ALA A 66 1.41 -14.82 -4.03
N HIS A 67 0.39 -15.67 -3.97
CA HIS A 67 -0.85 -15.36 -3.28
C HIS A 67 -0.61 -15.18 -1.78
N PHE A 68 -1.22 -14.14 -1.20
CA PHE A 68 -1.24 -13.88 0.22
C PHE A 68 -2.65 -13.57 0.71
N ASP A 69 -2.84 -13.50 2.02
CA ASP A 69 -4.12 -13.11 2.60
C ASP A 69 -4.36 -11.61 2.43
N VAL A 70 -5.16 -11.26 1.42
CA VAL A 70 -5.57 -9.89 1.10
C VAL A 70 -6.33 -9.23 2.26
N SER A 71 -6.90 -10.02 3.19
CA SER A 71 -7.56 -9.49 4.40
C SER A 71 -6.61 -8.66 5.24
N ARG A 72 -5.29 -8.89 5.14
CA ARG A 72 -4.26 -8.08 5.81
C ARG A 72 -4.24 -6.63 5.32
N LEU A 73 -4.69 -6.37 4.09
CA LEU A 73 -4.79 -5.01 3.52
C LEU A 73 -6.09 -4.29 3.85
N THR A 74 -7.03 -4.92 4.56
CA THR A 74 -8.35 -4.34 4.87
C THR A 74 -8.23 -2.96 5.54
N LEU A 75 -7.29 -2.81 6.49
CA LEU A 75 -7.08 -1.55 7.19
C LEU A 75 -6.46 -0.48 6.28
N ALA A 76 -5.50 -0.86 5.43
CA ALA A 76 -4.90 0.05 4.45
C ALA A 76 -5.95 0.56 3.44
N PHE A 77 -6.82 -0.31 2.95
CA PHE A 77 -7.92 0.10 2.06
C PHE A 77 -8.90 1.05 2.75
N LYS A 78 -9.19 0.80 4.03
CA LYS A 78 -10.06 1.68 4.81
C LYS A 78 -9.45 3.08 4.95
N LEU A 79 -8.19 3.17 5.35
CA LEU A 79 -7.47 4.44 5.50
C LEU A 79 -7.42 5.22 4.17
N LEU A 80 -7.10 4.54 3.06
CA LEU A 80 -7.00 5.18 1.75
C LEU A 80 -8.35 5.62 1.15
N ARG A 81 -9.47 5.08 1.64
CA ARG A 81 -10.82 5.42 1.18
C ARG A 81 -11.55 6.40 2.10
N GLU A 82 -11.19 6.45 3.38
CA GLU A 82 -11.86 7.30 4.37
C GLU A 82 -11.10 8.60 4.69
N GLU A 83 -9.77 8.64 4.51
CA GLU A 83 -8.98 9.83 4.87
C GLU A 83 -8.79 10.85 3.72
N TRP A 84 -9.19 10.55 2.47
CA TRP A 84 -8.83 11.35 1.29
C TRP A 84 -9.92 11.45 0.21
#